data_AF-A0A1Q3Z5D8-F1
#
_entry.id   AF-A0A1Q3Z5D8-F1
#
_cell.length_a   1.000
_cell.length_b   1.000
_cell.length_c   1.000
_cell.angle_alpha   90.00
_cell.angle_beta   90.00
_cell.angle_gamma   90.00
#
_symmetry.space_group_name_H-M   'P 1'
#
loop_
_entity.id
_entity.type
_entity.pdbx_description
1 polymer ?
#
loop_
_entity_poly.entity_id
_entity_poly.type
_entity_poly.pdbx_seq_one_letter_code
_entity_poly.pdbx_strand_id
1 'polypeptide(L)'
;MRRIIVAALLVVSSSSAFAAMDKGAHDRFVARCQTSMYMSGAQCSCMAGIADKKLDALAIAYLSLDPLDVRNSAAMSKQMTGKELAAVDNFMKTAPHQCKGAR
;
A
#
# COMPACT_ATOMS: atom_id res chain seq x y z
N MET A 1 -30.68 -46.75 2.77
CA MET A 1 -29.28 -46.54 3.19
C MET A 1 -28.37 -46.60 1.97
N ARG A 2 -27.73 -45.49 1.59
CA ARG A 2 -26.56 -45.50 0.69
C ARG A 2 -25.77 -44.22 0.93
N ARG A 3 -24.64 -44.36 1.62
CA ARG A 3 -23.66 -43.32 1.96
C ARG A 3 -22.57 -43.32 0.89
N ILE A 4 -22.49 -42.29 0.04
CA ILE A 4 -21.31 -41.97 -0.77
C ILE A 4 -21.50 -40.51 -1.25
N ILE A 5 -20.57 -39.54 -1.35
CA ILE A 5 -19.10 -39.45 -1.36
C ILE A 5 -18.72 -38.08 -0.76
N VAL A 6 -17.58 -38.05 -0.08
CA VAL A 6 -16.82 -36.87 0.37
C VAL A 6 -16.61 -35.85 -0.78
N ALA A 7 -17.19 -34.65 -0.67
CA ALA A 7 -16.81 -33.52 -1.51
C ALA A 7 -15.60 -32.81 -0.88
N ALA A 8 -14.45 -33.14 -1.44
CA ALA A 8 -13.14 -32.58 -1.15
C ALA A 8 -13.04 -31.09 -1.52
N LEU A 9 -12.26 -30.37 -0.71
CA LEU A 9 -11.39 -29.25 -1.06
C LEU A 9 -11.88 -28.25 -2.12
N LEU A 10 -12.36 -27.10 -1.64
CA LEU A 10 -12.00 -25.82 -2.26
C LEU A 10 -11.33 -24.97 -1.19
N VAL A 11 -10.03 -25.20 -1.01
CA VAL A 11 -9.13 -24.20 -0.46
C VAL A 11 -9.25 -23.00 -1.38
N VAL A 12 -9.98 -21.97 -0.94
CA VAL A 12 -9.86 -20.64 -1.52
C VAL A 12 -8.47 -20.17 -1.11
N SER A 13 -7.47 -20.59 -1.88
CA SER A 13 -6.18 -19.94 -1.96
C SER A 13 -6.46 -18.54 -2.47
N SER A 14 -6.82 -17.66 -1.54
CA SER A 14 -6.78 -16.21 -1.70
C SER A 14 -5.31 -15.84 -1.77
N SER A 15 -4.64 -16.25 -2.85
CA SER A 15 -3.41 -15.64 -3.28
C SER A 15 -3.84 -14.24 -3.70
N SER A 16 -3.82 -13.33 -2.73
CA SER A 16 -3.86 -11.89 -2.96
C SER A 16 -2.60 -11.56 -3.75
N ALA A 17 -2.65 -11.82 -5.05
CA ALA A 17 -1.81 -11.17 -6.02
C ALA A 17 -2.15 -9.69 -5.86
N PHE A 18 -1.32 -8.98 -5.09
CA PHE A 18 -1.40 -7.53 -5.00
C PHE A 18 -1.32 -7.04 -6.44
N ALA A 19 -2.45 -6.52 -6.93
CA ALA A 19 -2.50 -5.93 -8.24
C ALA A 19 -1.48 -4.81 -8.25
N ALA A 20 -0.52 -4.86 -9.18
CA ALA A 20 0.50 -3.84 -9.30
C ALA A 20 -0.16 -2.47 -9.40
N MET A 21 0.36 -1.52 -8.62
CA MET A 21 -0.09 -0.15 -8.51
C MET A 21 -0.22 0.44 -9.91
N ASP A 22 -1.38 1.00 -10.22
CA ASP A 22 -1.58 1.63 -11.52
C ASP A 22 -0.65 2.85 -11.66
N LYS A 23 -0.27 3.18 -12.90
CA LYS A 23 0.67 4.27 -13.18
C LYS A 23 0.22 5.61 -12.56
N GLY A 24 -1.07 5.89 -12.56
CA GLY A 24 -1.61 7.13 -11.98
C GLY A 24 -1.53 7.17 -10.46
N ALA A 25 -1.72 6.04 -9.78
CA ALA A 25 -1.46 5.94 -8.33
C ALA A 25 0.03 6.05 -8.02
N HIS A 26 0.90 5.41 -8.81
CA HIS A 26 2.35 5.52 -8.67
C HIS A 26 2.83 6.96 -8.80
N ASP A 27 2.44 7.67 -9.86
CA ASP A 27 2.87 9.04 -10.11
C ASP A 27 2.41 9.99 -8.99
N ARG A 28 1.18 9.81 -8.48
CA ARG A 28 0.66 10.57 -7.33
C ARG A 28 1.43 10.28 -6.05
N PHE A 29 1.70 9.00 -5.77
CA PHE A 29 2.52 8.61 -4.62
C PHE A 29 3.91 9.24 -4.70
N VAL A 30 4.57 9.17 -5.86
CA VAL A 30 5.91 9.73 -6.04
C VAL A 30 5.91 11.24 -5.82
N ALA A 31 5.01 11.97 -6.49
CA ALA A 31 4.89 13.42 -6.32
C ALA A 31 4.64 13.81 -4.85
N ARG A 32 3.78 13.03 -4.18
CA ARG A 32 3.45 13.23 -2.77
C ARG A 32 4.65 12.98 -1.87
N CYS A 33 5.35 11.87 -2.06
CA CYS A 33 6.57 11.52 -1.34
C CYS A 33 7.64 12.61 -1.49
N GLN A 34 7.87 13.12 -2.71
CA GLN A 34 8.85 14.17 -2.95
C GLN A 34 8.52 15.44 -2.15
N THR A 35 7.24 15.83 -2.15
CA THR A 35 6.77 17.04 -1.47
C THR A 35 6.78 16.90 0.05
N SER A 36 6.35 15.75 0.58
CA SER A 36 6.20 15.53 2.01
C SER A 36 7.51 15.17 2.72
N MET A 37 8.36 14.41 2.05
CA MET A 37 9.54 13.79 2.64
C MET A 37 10.85 14.43 2.15
N TYR A 38 10.77 15.36 1.18
CA TYR A 38 11.92 16.03 0.58
C TYR A 38 12.96 15.05 0.00
N MET A 39 12.48 13.92 -0.52
CA MET A 39 13.31 12.86 -1.12
C MET A 39 13.38 13.00 -2.64
N SER A 40 14.38 12.39 -3.27
CA SER A 40 14.53 12.40 -4.73
C SER A 40 13.45 11.56 -5.44
N GLY A 41 13.23 11.81 -6.74
CA GLY A 41 12.29 11.02 -7.53
C GLY A 41 12.63 9.53 -7.57
N ALA A 42 13.93 9.19 -7.63
CA ALA A 42 14.40 7.80 -7.60
C ALA A 42 14.10 7.13 -6.25
N GLN A 43 14.32 7.84 -5.14
CA GLN A 43 14.00 7.34 -3.80
C GLN A 43 12.49 7.14 -3.62
N CYS A 44 11.68 8.09 -4.05
CA CYS A 44 10.23 7.99 -3.98
C CYS A 44 9.65 6.91 -4.89
N SER A 45 10.24 6.69 -6.07
CA SER A 45 9.86 5.58 -6.96
C SER A 45 10.23 4.22 -6.35
N CYS A 46 11.40 4.12 -5.70
CA CYS A 46 11.76 2.95 -4.91
C CYS A 46 10.73 2.68 -3.79
N MET A 47 10.31 3.73 -3.07
CA MET A 47 9.29 3.61 -2.03
C MET A 47 7.94 3.18 -2.59
N ALA A 48 7.52 3.72 -3.75
CA ALA A 48 6.29 3.31 -4.43
C ALA A 48 6.32 1.81 -4.77
N GLY A 49 7.45 1.30 -5.27
CA GLY A 49 7.62 -0.13 -5.54
C GLY A 49 7.64 -1.02 -4.29
N ILE A 50 8.05 -0.50 -3.13
CA ILE A 50 7.90 -1.21 -1.85
C ILE A 50 6.45 -1.16 -1.36
N ALA A 51 5.79 0.00 -1.48
CA ALA A 51 4.40 0.20 -1.09
C ALA A 51 3.48 -0.76 -1.86
N ASP A 52 3.65 -0.86 -3.17
CA ASP A 52 2.91 -1.78 -4.04
C ASP A 52 2.94 -3.24 -3.58
N LYS A 53 4.06 -3.66 -2.98
CA LYS A 53 4.27 -5.04 -2.52
C LYS A 53 3.83 -5.29 -1.08
N LYS A 54 3.69 -4.24 -0.27
CA LYS A 54 3.55 -4.36 1.19
C LYS A 54 2.28 -3.73 1.75
N LEU A 55 1.68 -2.80 1.01
CA LEU A 55 0.49 -2.07 1.40
C LEU A 55 -0.68 -2.48 0.51
N ASP A 56 -1.88 -2.40 1.07
CA ASP A 56 -3.10 -2.52 0.27
C ASP A 56 -3.42 -1.20 -0.46
N ALA A 57 -4.42 -1.26 -1.33
CA ALA A 57 -4.87 -0.14 -2.13
C ALA A 57 -5.38 1.06 -1.30
N LEU A 58 -5.99 0.81 -0.13
CA LEU A 58 -6.49 1.88 0.74
C LEU A 58 -5.34 2.65 1.39
N ALA A 59 -4.33 1.93 1.90
CA ALA A 59 -3.11 2.50 2.45
C ALA A 59 -2.30 3.28 1.39
N ILE A 60 -2.19 2.76 0.17
CA ILE A 60 -1.56 3.46 -0.96
C ILE A 60 -2.33 4.73 -1.31
N ALA A 61 -3.67 4.66 -1.38
CA ALA A 61 -4.51 5.83 -1.66
C ALA A 61 -4.36 6.89 -0.58
N TYR A 62 -4.36 6.50 0.69
CA TYR A 62 -4.13 7.38 1.83
C TYR A 62 -2.77 8.08 1.75
N LEU A 63 -1.69 7.35 1.46
CA LEU A 63 -0.34 7.92 1.32
C LEU A 63 -0.16 8.79 0.08
N SER A 64 -1.06 8.67 -0.90
CA SER A 64 -1.04 9.45 -2.15
C SER A 64 -1.91 10.72 -2.08
N LEU A 65 -2.63 10.94 -0.98
CA LEU A 65 -3.42 12.15 -0.78
C LEU A 65 -2.54 13.39 -0.63
N ASP A 66 -3.05 14.52 -1.09
CA ASP A 66 -2.45 15.83 -0.84
C ASP A 66 -2.32 16.08 0.69
N PRO A 67 -1.17 16.61 1.17
CA PRO A 67 -0.96 16.90 2.60
C PRO A 67 -2.05 17.77 3.22
N LEU A 68 -2.60 18.70 2.43
CA LEU A 68 -3.56 19.70 2.86
C LEU A 68 -5.00 19.23 2.68
N ASP A 69 -5.22 18.07 2.05
CA ASP A 69 -6.54 17.43 1.97
C ASP A 69 -6.85 16.66 3.27
N VAL A 70 -6.92 17.43 4.36
CA VAL A 70 -7.18 16.93 5.71
C VAL A 70 -8.54 16.22 5.77
N ARG A 71 -9.52 16.70 5.01
CA ARG A 71 -10.87 16.13 4.98
C ARG A 71 -10.85 14.71 4.43
N ASN A 72 -10.25 14.49 3.26
CA ASN A 72 -10.20 13.16 2.67
C ASN A 72 -9.23 12.24 3.43
N SER A 73 -8.15 12.80 3.97
CA SER A 73 -7.22 12.06 4.83
C SER A 73 -7.91 11.51 6.07
N ALA A 74 -8.72 12.33 6.76
CA ALA A 74 -9.50 11.92 7.91
C ALA A 74 -10.63 10.95 7.56
N ALA A 75 -11.23 11.07 6.37
CA ALA A 75 -12.26 10.15 5.90
C ALA A 75 -11.68 8.77 5.53
N MET A 76 -10.50 8.71 4.91
CA MET A 76 -9.82 7.45 4.58
C MET A 76 -9.26 6.77 5.82
N SER A 77 -8.64 7.51 6.74
CA SER A 77 -8.08 6.90 7.96
C SER A 77 -9.15 6.23 8.84
N LYS A 78 -10.40 6.71 8.80
CA LYS A 78 -11.55 6.05 9.46
C LYS A 78 -11.96 4.72 8.82
N GLN A 79 -11.65 4.51 7.54
CA GLN A 79 -11.91 3.26 6.83
C GLN A 79 -10.80 2.24 7.06
N MET A 80 -9.64 2.71 7.53
CA MET A 80 -8.50 1.85 7.83
C MET A 80 -8.68 1.18 9.19
N THR A 81 -8.49 -0.13 9.21
CA THR A 81 -8.33 -0.93 10.42
C THR A 81 -6.98 -0.64 11.08
N GLY A 82 -6.84 -1.06 12.35
CA GLY A 82 -5.56 -0.97 13.06
C GLY A 82 -4.41 -1.70 12.36
N LYS A 83 -4.71 -2.73 11.57
CA LYS A 83 -3.71 -3.47 10.77
C LYS A 83 -3.18 -2.62 9.62
N GLU A 84 -4.05 -1.95 8.87
CA GLU A 84 -3.63 -1.08 7.76
C GLU A 84 -2.82 0.12 8.30
N LEU A 85 -3.27 0.72 9.40
CA LEU A 85 -2.54 1.83 10.04
C LEU A 85 -1.14 1.40 10.51
N ALA A 86 -1.03 0.21 11.13
CA ALA A 86 0.26 -0.33 11.54
C ALA A 86 1.18 -0.66 10.34
N ALA A 87 0.61 -1.13 9.23
CA ALA A 87 1.36 -1.37 8.00
C ALA A 87 1.91 -0.07 7.41
N VAL A 88 1.09 0.99 7.37
CA VAL A 88 1.53 2.34 6.95
C VAL A 88 2.62 2.87 7.87
N ASP A 89 2.45 2.82 9.19
CA ASP A 89 3.45 3.28 10.16
C ASP A 89 4.80 2.55 9.98
N ASN A 90 4.77 1.21 9.90
CA ASN A 90 5.97 0.41 9.68
C ASN A 90 6.62 0.72 8.32
N PHE A 91 5.81 0.89 7.27
CA PHE A 91 6.32 1.30 5.96
C PHE A 91 7.04 2.64 6.03
N MET A 92 6.42 3.66 6.63
CA MET A 92 6.99 5.00 6.73
C MET A 92 8.26 5.05 7.58
N LYS A 93 8.40 4.15 8.56
CA LYS A 93 9.62 4.00 9.37
C LYS A 93 10.75 3.26 8.68
N THR A 94 10.46 2.41 7.68
CA THR A 94 11.48 1.48 7.13
C THR A 94 11.83 1.75 5.67
N ALA A 95 10.85 2.09 4.84
CA ALA A 95 11.05 2.28 3.40
C ALA A 95 12.03 3.42 3.05
N PRO A 96 12.01 4.59 3.71
CA PRO A 96 12.97 5.66 3.41
C PRO A 96 14.42 5.23 3.60
N HIS A 97 14.70 4.41 4.62
CA HIS A 97 16.04 3.90 4.89
C HIS A 97 16.47 2.86 3.86
N GLN A 98 15.55 1.99 3.44
CA GLN A 98 15.79 1.00 2.38
C GLN A 98 16.06 1.67 1.03
N CYS A 99 15.41 2.80 0.76
CA CYS A 99 15.56 3.54 -0.49
C CYS A 99 16.65 4.62 -0.46
N LYS A 100 17.37 4.83 0.64
CA LYS A 100 18.36 5.91 0.79
C LYS A 100 19.40 5.94 -0.34
N GLY A 101 19.81 4.78 -0.84
CA GLY A 101 20.82 4.64 -1.89
C GLY A 101 20.31 4.72 -3.33
N ALA A 102 18.99 4.86 -3.55
CA ALA A 102 18.42 4.97 -4.90
C ALA A 102 18.88 6.28 -5.56
N ARG A 103 19.37 6.18 -6.80
CA ARG A 103 19.88 7.30 -7.60
C ARG A 103 19.38 7.17 -9.03
#